data_AF-A0A4S5B1Y2-F1
#
_entry.id   AF-A0A4S5B1Y2-F1
#
_cell.length_a   1.000
_cell.length_b   1.000
_cell.length_c   1.000
_cell.angle_alpha   90.00
_cell.angle_beta   90.00
_cell.angle_gamma   90.00
#
_symmetry.space_group_name_H-M   'P 1'
#
loop_
_entity.id
_entity.type
_entity.pdbx_description
1 polymer ?
#
loop_
_entity_poly.entity_id
_entity_poly.type
_entity_poly.pdbx_seq_one_letter_code
_entity_poly.pdbx_strand_id
1 'polypeptide(L)'
;PETGLVGPAANTVYEGRCKVQTSGGLAAENTEGGIVEALGAVTPVWSMYVHFPYGTTGLLPGDVCEITEADDPNLKGRRLRLLNMQSEKSHATACRWNVKEVGNSNE
;
A
#
# COMPACT_ATOMS: atom_id res chain seq x y z
N PRO A 1 -23.16 -13.78 -21.80
CA PRO A 1 -23.09 -14.31 -20.41
C PRO A 1 -22.60 -13.22 -19.46
N GLU A 2 -23.50 -12.63 -18.65
CA GLU A 2 -23.12 -11.76 -17.54
C GLU A 2 -22.62 -12.64 -16.39
N THR A 3 -21.38 -12.42 -15.94
CA THR A 3 -20.69 -13.31 -15.01
C THR A 3 -21.10 -13.13 -13.54
N GLY A 4 -22.11 -12.32 -13.22
CA GLY A 4 -22.71 -12.25 -11.88
C GLY A 4 -21.74 -11.96 -10.74
N LEU A 5 -20.52 -11.48 -11.02
CA LEU A 5 -19.52 -11.15 -10.01
C LEU A 5 -19.94 -9.87 -9.29
N VAL A 6 -20.78 -10.04 -8.27
CA VAL A 6 -20.96 -9.02 -7.24
C VAL A 6 -19.66 -9.00 -6.45
N GLY A 7 -18.77 -8.06 -6.80
CA GLY A 7 -17.62 -7.76 -5.96
C GLY A 7 -18.08 -7.44 -4.54
N PRO A 8 -17.28 -7.74 -3.50
CA PRO A 8 -17.65 -7.39 -2.14
C PRO A 8 -18.00 -5.91 -2.06
N ALA A 9 -19.12 -5.59 -1.39
CA ALA A 9 -19.52 -4.21 -1.19
C ALA A 9 -18.39 -3.47 -0.46
N ALA A 10 -17.75 -2.53 -1.15
CA ALA A 10 -16.72 -1.69 -0.57
C ALA A 10 -17.38 -0.47 0.08
N ASN A 11 -17.10 -0.26 1.36
CA ASN A 11 -17.51 0.95 2.06
C ASN A 11 -16.38 1.97 1.98
N THR A 12 -16.67 3.16 1.45
CA THR A 12 -15.71 4.27 1.45
C THR A 12 -15.55 4.79 2.88
N VAL A 13 -14.38 4.55 3.48
CA VAL A 13 -14.03 5.04 4.83
C VAL A 13 -13.29 6.38 4.81
N TYR A 14 -12.74 6.77 3.65
CA TYR A 14 -12.04 8.04 3.44
C TYR A 14 -12.10 8.45 1.98
N GLU A 15 -12.40 9.72 1.73
CA GLU A 15 -12.27 10.37 0.42
C GLU A 15 -11.60 11.73 0.61
N GLY A 16 -10.51 11.97 -0.12
CA GLY A 16 -9.76 13.21 0.00
C GLY A 16 -8.32 13.10 -0.45
N ARG A 17 -7.55 14.15 -0.18
CA ARG A 17 -6.14 14.24 -0.60
C ARG A 17 -5.27 13.26 0.20
N CYS A 18 -4.26 12.71 -0.45
CA CYS A 18 -3.18 11.99 0.22
C CYS A 18 -1.86 12.29 -0.51
N LYS A 19 -0.75 11.85 0.07
CA LYS A 19 0.56 11.85 -0.59
C LYS A 19 1.11 10.44 -0.66
N VAL A 20 1.39 9.96 -1.86
CA VAL A 20 2.13 8.72 -2.10
C VAL A 20 3.63 9.01 -2.10
N GLN A 21 4.42 8.22 -1.40
CA GLN A 21 5.87 8.43 -1.31
C GLN A 21 6.61 7.09 -1.21
N THR A 22 7.70 6.94 -1.94
CA THR A 22 8.59 5.78 -1.77
C THR A 22 9.31 5.84 -0.42
N SER A 23 9.28 4.74 0.33
CA SER A 23 10.16 4.53 1.47
C SER A 23 11.55 4.21 0.96
N GLY A 24 12.59 4.82 1.54
CA GLY A 24 13.97 4.40 1.28
C GLY A 24 14.12 2.89 1.50
N GLY A 25 14.90 2.23 0.64
CA GLY A 25 15.01 0.78 0.58
C GLY A 25 15.55 0.18 1.88
N LEU A 26 14.69 -0.52 2.62
CA LEU A 26 15.13 -1.59 3.50
C LEU A 26 15.42 -2.79 2.59
N ALA A 27 16.68 -3.18 2.48
CA ALA A 27 17.03 -4.47 1.89
C ALA A 27 16.39 -5.55 2.79
N ALA A 28 15.27 -6.10 2.38
CA ALA A 28 14.65 -7.22 3.08
C ALA A 28 15.37 -8.51 2.69
N GLU A 29 15.92 -9.19 3.69
CA GLU A 29 16.50 -10.53 3.56
C GLU A 29 15.35 -11.54 3.44
N ASN A 30 14.82 -11.76 2.24
CA ASN A 30 13.94 -12.90 2.02
C ASN A 30 14.79 -14.18 2.01
N THR A 31 14.97 -14.81 3.18
CA THR A 31 15.38 -16.21 3.23
C THR A 31 14.10 -17.05 3.23
N GLU A 32 13.49 -17.22 2.06
CA GLU A 32 12.42 -18.21 1.91
C GLU A 32 13.07 -19.59 1.96
N GLY A 33 12.75 -20.36 3.00
CA GLY A 33 13.38 -21.65 3.27
C GLY A 33 12.94 -22.71 2.26
N GLY A 34 13.93 -23.41 1.70
CA GLY A 34 13.73 -24.72 1.09
C GLY A 34 14.51 -24.95 -0.19
N ILE A 35 15.75 -25.43 -0.03
CA ILE A 35 16.71 -25.88 -1.05
C ILE A 35 17.68 -24.79 -1.55
N VAL A 36 18.95 -25.12 -1.32
CA VAL A 36 20.18 -24.32 -1.43
C VAL A 36 20.58 -24.15 -2.91
N GLU A 37 21.28 -23.04 -3.20
CA GLU A 37 22.04 -22.71 -4.43
C GLU A 37 21.36 -21.88 -5.53
N ALA A 38 21.26 -20.57 -5.31
CA ALA A 38 21.47 -19.60 -6.39
C ALA A 38 22.05 -18.30 -5.80
N LEU A 39 23.14 -17.79 -6.39
CA LEU A 39 23.88 -16.61 -5.95
C LEU A 39 22.96 -15.41 -5.63
N GLY A 40 22.87 -15.05 -4.35
CA GLY A 40 22.87 -13.65 -3.87
C GLY A 40 21.87 -12.66 -4.48
N ALA A 41 20.76 -13.10 -5.07
CA ALA A 41 19.76 -12.21 -5.65
C ALA A 41 18.86 -11.61 -4.54
N VAL A 42 19.42 -10.68 -3.77
CA VAL A 42 18.62 -9.78 -2.93
C VAL A 42 17.84 -8.88 -3.88
N THR A 43 16.54 -9.16 -4.05
CA THR A 43 15.68 -8.25 -4.82
C THR A 43 15.29 -7.09 -3.90
N PRO A 44 15.71 -5.85 -4.20
CA PRO A 44 15.29 -4.71 -3.39
C PRO A 44 13.77 -4.53 -3.52
N VAL A 45 13.05 -4.80 -2.45
CA VAL A 45 11.63 -4.46 -2.37
C VAL A 45 11.51 -3.02 -1.88
N TRP A 46 11.18 -2.11 -2.81
CA TRP A 46 10.89 -0.73 -2.47
C TRP A 46 9.54 -0.66 -1.76
N SER A 47 9.57 -0.37 -0.46
CA SER A 47 8.34 -0.11 0.29
C SER A 47 7.77 1.25 -0.10
N MET A 48 6.45 1.41 -0.04
CA MET A 48 5.79 2.69 -0.27
C MET A 48 5.00 3.12 0.96
N TYR A 49 4.80 4.43 1.05
CA TYR A 49 3.95 5.06 2.04
C TYR A 49 2.78 5.77 1.37
N VAL A 50 1.62 5.74 2.02
CA VAL A 50 0.55 6.72 1.81
C VAL A 50 0.44 7.59 3.06
N HIS A 51 0.46 8.90 2.87
CA HIS A 51 0.30 9.90 3.92
C HIS A 51 -1.08 10.53 3.78
N PHE A 52 -1.94 10.28 4.75
CA PHE A 52 -3.20 10.98 4.92
C PHE A 52 -3.01 12.23 5.80
N PRO A 53 -3.93 13.21 5.73
CA PRO A 53 -3.94 14.34 6.64
C PRO A 53 -3.80 13.92 8.10
N TYR A 54 -3.17 14.76 8.91
CA TYR A 54 -3.08 14.49 10.34
C TYR A 54 -4.47 14.44 10.96
N GLY A 55 -4.70 13.47 11.85
CA GLY A 55 -6.00 13.27 12.50
C GLY A 55 -7.00 12.47 11.67
N THR A 56 -6.65 11.97 10.48
CA THR A 56 -7.48 10.98 9.78
C THR A 56 -7.64 9.73 10.64
N THR A 57 -8.89 9.35 10.92
CA THR A 57 -9.27 8.18 11.72
C THR A 57 -10.11 7.20 10.89
N GLY A 58 -10.36 6.00 11.40
CA GLY A 58 -11.22 5.00 10.75
C GLY A 58 -10.56 4.13 9.68
N LEU A 59 -9.29 4.40 9.35
CA LEU A 59 -8.49 3.56 8.44
C LEU A 59 -7.96 2.32 9.17
N LEU A 60 -8.03 1.16 8.53
CA LEU A 60 -7.63 -0.13 9.08
C LEU A 60 -6.63 -0.86 8.17
N PRO A 61 -5.80 -1.76 8.73
CA PRO A 61 -5.03 -2.70 7.93
C PRO A 61 -5.93 -3.50 6.98
N GLY A 62 -5.55 -3.61 5.72
CA GLY A 62 -6.32 -4.30 4.68
C GLY A 62 -7.16 -3.38 3.79
N ASP A 63 -7.46 -2.16 4.24
CA ASP A 63 -8.14 -1.16 3.41
C ASP A 63 -7.35 -0.90 2.13
N VAL A 64 -8.07 -0.61 1.04
CA VAL A 64 -7.48 -0.34 -0.27
C VAL A 64 -7.67 1.12 -0.62
N CYS A 65 -6.57 1.84 -0.73
CA CYS A 65 -6.53 3.22 -1.21
C CYS A 65 -6.39 3.22 -2.73
N GLU A 66 -7.38 3.76 -3.44
CA GLU A 66 -7.32 4.00 -4.88
C GLU A 66 -6.96 5.46 -5.15
N ILE A 67 -5.96 5.66 -6.01
CA ILE A 67 -5.56 7.00 -6.44
C ILE A 67 -6.38 7.39 -7.68
N THR A 68 -7.46 8.15 -7.47
CA THR A 68 -8.38 8.52 -8.56
C THR A 68 -7.84 9.65 -9.44
N GLU A 69 -7.05 10.57 -8.89
CA GLU A 69 -6.42 11.69 -9.59
C GLU A 69 -5.02 11.98 -9.02
N ALA A 70 -4.07 12.33 -9.89
CA ALA A 70 -2.71 12.72 -9.54
C ALA A 70 -2.06 13.55 -10.66
N ASP A 71 -1.14 14.45 -10.30
CA ASP A 71 -0.33 15.19 -11.28
C ASP A 71 0.68 14.27 -12.01
N ASP A 72 1.22 13.26 -11.31
CA ASP A 72 1.99 12.19 -11.94
C ASP A 72 1.02 11.17 -12.55
N PRO A 73 0.96 11.03 -13.89
CA PRO A 73 0.03 10.13 -14.55
C PRO A 73 0.27 8.66 -14.20
N ASN A 74 1.46 8.28 -13.73
CA ASN A 74 1.75 6.91 -13.32
C ASN A 74 1.10 6.53 -11.99
N LEU A 75 0.63 7.51 -11.20
CA LEU A 75 -0.04 7.25 -9.93
C LEU A 75 -1.54 7.03 -10.09
N LYS A 76 -2.16 7.62 -11.11
CA LYS A 76 -3.59 7.52 -11.36
C LYS A 76 -4.00 6.06 -11.61
N GLY A 77 -5.05 5.61 -10.93
CA GLY A 77 -5.56 4.25 -10.98
C GLY A 77 -4.80 3.23 -10.12
N ARG A 78 -3.71 3.61 -9.45
CA ARG A 78 -3.00 2.68 -8.56
C ARG A 78 -3.85 2.35 -7.34
N ARG A 79 -3.84 1.07 -6.96
CA ARG A 79 -4.54 0.54 -5.78
C ARG A 79 -3.52 0.04 -4.77
N LEU A 80 -3.53 0.65 -3.59
CA LEU A 80 -2.53 0.49 -2.55
C LEU A 80 -3.20 -0.06 -1.29
N ARG A 81 -2.87 -1.29 -0.89
CA ARG A 81 -3.39 -1.90 0.34
C ARG A 81 -2.61 -1.39 1.54
N LEU A 82 -3.34 -0.87 2.54
CA LEU A 82 -2.79 -0.44 3.81
C LEU A 82 -2.31 -1.66 4.60
N LEU A 83 -1.06 -1.66 5.04
CA LEU A 83 -0.44 -2.78 5.77
C LEU A 83 -0.42 -2.52 7.27
N ASN A 84 0.31 -1.47 7.68
CA ASN A 84 0.40 -1.09 9.08
C ASN A 84 0.67 0.41 9.20
N MET A 85 0.15 1.00 10.27
CA MET A 85 0.36 2.40 10.61
C MET A 85 1.83 2.62 11.02
N GLN A 86 2.42 3.72 10.55
CA GLN A 86 3.80 4.15 10.82
C GLN A 86 3.86 5.55 11.47
N SER A 87 2.72 6.01 11.99
CA SER A 87 2.57 7.33 12.61
C SER A 87 2.42 7.29 14.14
N GLU A 88 2.74 6.17 14.78
CA GLU A 88 2.74 6.02 16.25
C GLU A 88 3.91 6.77 16.90
N LYS A 89 3.87 8.10 16.82
CA LYS A 89 4.91 9.00 17.34
C LYS A 89 4.34 10.32 17.80
N SER A 90 4.97 10.93 18.80
CA SER A 90 4.46 12.13 19.48
C SER A 90 4.42 13.40 18.61
N HIS A 91 5.18 13.46 17.52
CA HIS A 91 5.24 14.61 16.60
C HIS A 91 4.91 14.24 15.15
N ALA A 92 3.92 13.36 14.97
CA ALA A 92 3.41 13.05 13.64
C ALA A 92 2.72 14.27 13.01
N THR A 93 3.07 14.57 11.76
CA THR A 93 2.44 15.64 10.95
C THR A 93 1.51 15.10 9.87
N ALA A 94 1.34 13.77 9.81
CA ALA A 94 0.48 13.06 8.87
C ALA A 94 0.19 11.66 9.41
N CYS A 95 -0.92 11.04 8.98
CA CYS A 95 -1.21 9.63 9.22
C CYS A 95 -0.56 8.79 8.11
N ARG A 96 0.57 8.14 8.41
CA ARG A 96 1.41 7.43 7.45
C ARG A 96 1.18 5.95 7.55
N TRP A 97 0.98 5.31 6.40
CA TRP A 97 0.79 3.88 6.29
C TRP A 97 1.83 3.26 5.37
N ASN A 98 2.42 2.16 5.80
CA ASN A 98 3.07 1.24 4.86
C ASN A 98 2.01 0.69 3.90
N VAL A 99 2.32 0.64 2.63
CA VAL A 99 1.42 0.08 1.62
C VAL A 99 2.13 -0.90 0.69
N LYS A 100 1.35 -1.80 0.10
CA LYS A 100 1.75 -2.61 -1.05
C LYS A 100 0.77 -2.39 -2.20
N GLU A 101 1.25 -2.55 -3.43
CA GLU A 101 0.33 -2.64 -4.56
C GLU A 101 -0.57 -3.86 -4.42
N VAL A 102 -1.85 -3.65 -4.75
CA VAL A 102 -2.76 -4.76 -4.99
C VAL A 102 -2.43 -5.29 -6.38
N GLY A 103 -1.84 -6.50 -6.44
CA GLY A 103 -1.69 -7.21 -7.71
C GLY A 103 -3.04 -7.45 -8.36
N ASN A 104 -3.08 -7.55 -9.70
CA ASN A 104 -4.30 -7.89 -10.44
C ASN A 104 -4.77 -9.34 -10.26
N SER A 105 -4.12 -10.12 -9.38
CA SER A 105 -4.51 -11.49 -9.07
C SER A 105 -5.44 -11.52 -7.85
N ASN A 106 -6.60 -12.13 -8.04
CA ASN A 106 -7.43 -12.69 -6.98
C ASN A 106 -6.63 -13.77 -6.22
N GLU A 107 -5.74 -13.36 -5.33
CA GLU A 107 -5.17 -14.20 -4.27
C GLU A 107 -5.64 -13.71 -2.89
#